data_AF-A0A2G2BCS0-F1
#
_entry.id   AF-A0A2G2BCS0-F1
#
_cell.length_a   1.000
_cell.length_b   1.000
_cell.length_c   1.000
_cell.angle_alpha   90.00
_cell.angle_beta   90.00
_cell.angle_gamma   90.00
#
_symmetry.space_group_name_H-M   'P 1'
#
loop_
_entity.id
_entity.type
_entity.pdbx_description
1 polymer ?
#
loop_
_entity_poly.entity_id
_entity_poly.type
_entity_poly.pdbx_seq_one_letter_code
_entity_poly.pdbx_strand_id
1 'polypeptide(L)' 'MGRRASTFSQSDVERAVKATRNAGLQVGAIEISKGGTIRVVIGSDVIPTKPDSPFDEWKGKQNAC' A
#
# COMPACT_ATOMS: atom_id res chain seq x y z
N MET A 1 -6.01 22.64 -28.29
CA MET A 1 -5.14 22.16 -27.18
C MET A 1 -5.26 20.65 -27.08
N GLY A 2 -4.30 19.90 -27.61
CA GLY A 2 -4.27 18.44 -27.45
C GLY A 2 -3.70 18.10 -26.07
N ARG A 3 -4.50 17.46 -25.21
CA ARG A 3 -3.97 16.86 -23.98
C ARG A 3 -3.00 15.75 -24.38
N ARG A 4 -1.73 15.89 -24.03
CA ARG A 4 -0.74 14.81 -24.16
C ARG A 4 -1.26 13.65 -23.31
N ALA A 5 -1.45 12.48 -23.92
CA ALA A 5 -1.92 11.31 -23.18
C ALA A 5 -0.95 11.04 -22.02
N SER A 6 -1.48 10.98 -20.80
CA SER A 6 -0.68 10.61 -19.63
C SER A 6 -0.14 9.20 -19.85
N THR A 7 1.14 8.99 -19.54
CA THR A 7 1.81 7.68 -19.69
C THR A 7 1.35 6.66 -18.65
N PHE A 8 0.56 7.10 -17.66
CA PHE A 8 -0.07 6.28 -16.64
C PHE A 8 -1.45 6.86 -16.27
N SER A 9 -2.33 5.99 -15.79
CA SER A 9 -3.64 6.37 -15.25
C SER A 9 -3.75 6.07 -13.76
N GLN A 10 -4.72 6.69 -13.09
CA GLN A 10 -5.01 6.40 -11.69
C GLN A 10 -5.36 4.92 -11.47
N SER A 11 -6.10 4.30 -12.40
CA SER A 11 -6.48 2.90 -12.30
C SER A 11 -5.28 1.96 -12.40
N ASP A 12 -4.19 2.36 -13.06
CA ASP A 12 -2.93 1.61 -13.07
C ASP A 12 -2.29 1.60 -11.67
N VAL A 13 -2.28 2.75 -11.00
CA VAL A 13 -1.74 2.91 -9.64
C VAL A 13 -2.56 2.08 -8.66
N GLU A 14 -3.89 2.15 -8.73
CA GLU A 14 -4.78 1.39 -7.87
C GLU A 14 -4.59 -0.12 -8.02
N ARG A 15 -4.43 -0.60 -9.27
CA ARG A 15 -4.15 -2.01 -9.56
C ARG A 15 -2.81 -2.46 -8.98
N ALA A 16 -1.76 -1.66 -9.14
CA ALA A 16 -0.44 -1.95 -8.58
C ALA A 16 -0.49 -2.06 -7.06
N VAL A 17 -1.11 -1.09 -6.38
CA VAL A 17 -1.25 -1.09 -4.92
C VAL A 17 -2.04 -2.31 -4.42
N LYS A 18 -3.16 -2.61 -5.09
CA LYS A 18 -3.99 -3.77 -4.73
C LYS A 18 -3.24 -5.08 -4.89
N ALA A 19 -2.51 -5.25 -6.00
CA ALA A 19 -1.69 -6.44 -6.23
C ALA A 19 -0.61 -6.61 -5.15
N THR A 20 0.08 -5.53 -4.79
CA THR A 20 1.10 -5.55 -3.73
C THR A 20 0.51 -5.94 -2.37
N ARG A 21 -0.64 -5.36 -1.99
CA ARG A 21 -1.33 -5.71 -0.74
C ARG A 21 -1.82 -7.17 -0.74
N ASN A 22 -2.35 -7.65 -1.85
CA ASN A 22 -2.79 -9.05 -1.99
C ASN A 22 -1.63 -10.04 -1.88
N ALA A 23 -0.42 -9.61 -2.23
CA ALA A 23 0.81 -10.39 -2.03
C ALA A 23 1.32 -10.36 -0.59
N GLY A 24 0.58 -9.74 0.35
CA GLY A 24 0.99 -9.59 1.75
C GLY A 24 2.10 -8.57 1.96
N LEU A 25 2.42 -7.77 0.93
CA LEU A 25 3.47 -6.77 1.00
C LEU A 25 2.88 -5.41 1.35
N GLN A 26 3.55 -4.71 2.25
CA GLN A 26 3.15 -3.36 2.64
C GLN A 26 3.72 -2.34 1.67
N VAL A 27 2.84 -1.51 1.10
CA VAL A 27 3.29 -0.38 0.27
C VAL A 27 3.85 0.71 1.17
N GLY A 28 5.13 1.04 1.00
CA GLY A 28 5.78 2.16 1.67
C GLY A 28 5.71 3.44 0.85
N ALA A 29 6.09 3.37 -0.43
CA ALA A 29 6.01 4.51 -1.34
C ALA A 29 5.65 4.07 -2.76
N ILE A 30 5.12 5.00 -3.55
CA ILE A 30 4.84 4.80 -4.97
C ILE A 30 5.55 5.90 -5.74
N GLU A 31 6.43 5.48 -6.65
CA GLU A 31 7.18 6.40 -7.51
C GLU A 31 6.72 6.23 -8.95
N ILE A 32 6.55 7.36 -9.63
CA ILE A 32 6.15 7.35 -11.04
C ILE A 32 7.24 8.07 -11.84
N SER A 33 7.91 7.32 -12.71
CA SER A 33 8.93 7.86 -13.58
C SER A 33 8.31 8.68 -14.72
N LYS A 34 9.07 9.61 -15.29
CA LYS A 34 8.63 10.42 -16.46
C LYS A 34 8.18 9.57 -17.67
N GLY A 35 8.63 8.32 -17.75
CA GLY A 35 8.23 7.33 -18.76
C GLY A 35 6.94 6.54 -18.45
N GLY A 36 6.27 6.80 -17.32
CA GLY A 36 5.04 6.09 -16.93
C GLY A 36 5.25 4.80 -16.13
N THR A 37 6.50 4.42 -15.85
CA THR A 37 6.78 3.27 -14.99
C THR A 37 6.37 3.56 -13.55
N ILE A 38 5.49 2.73 -12.99
CA ILE A 38 5.08 2.75 -11.59
C ILE A 38 5.99 1.79 -10.82
N ARG A 39 6.73 2.31 -9.84
CA ARG A 39 7.52 1.52 -8.90
C ARG A 39 6.82 1.53 -7.54
N VAL A 40 6.58 0.34 -6.99
CA VAL A 40 6.05 0.19 -5.64
C VAL A 40 7.21 -0.17 -4.72
N VAL A 41 7.53 0.74 -3.81
CA VAL A 41 8.54 0.53 -2.77
C VAL A 41 7.85 -0.14 -1.59
N ILE A 42 8.38 -1.29 -1.18
CA ILE A 42 7.84 -2.04 -0.04
C ILE A 42 8.36 -1.39 1.25
N GLY A 43 7.45 -1.06 2.17
CA GLY A 43 7.81 -0.56 3.48
C GLY A 43 8.38 -1.69 4.35
N SER A 44 9.44 -1.41 5.09
CA SER A 44 10.03 -2.32 6.09
C SER A 44 9.31 -2.27 7.44
N ASP A 45 8.46 -1.27 7.67
CA ASP A 45 7.71 -1.14 8.91
C ASP A 45 6.58 -2.15 8.94
N VAL A 46 6.72 -3.16 9.79
CA VAL A 46 5.64 -4.06 10.17
C VAL A 46 4.57 -3.20 10.85
N ILE A 47 3.52 -2.80 10.14
CA ILE A 47 2.32 -2.29 10.82
C ILE A 47 1.81 -3.46 11.67
N PRO A 48 1.60 -3.29 12.99
CA PRO A 48 1.03 -4.35 13.80
C PRO A 48 -0.28 -4.78 13.14
N THR A 49 -0.35 -6.06 12.79
CA THR A 49 -1.54 -6.68 12.24
C THR A 49 -2.74 -6.21 13.06
N LYS A 50 -3.75 -5.66 12.37
CA LYS A 50 -5.06 -5.44 12.99
C LYS A 50 -5.41 -6.73 13.74
N PRO A 51 -5.82 -6.68 15.02
CA PRO A 51 -6.04 -7.89 15.78
C PRO A 51 -7.01 -8.81 15.03
N ASP A 52 -6.51 -9.97 14.62
CA ASP A 52 -7.24 -10.95 13.80
C ASP A 52 -8.37 -11.62 14.59
N SER A 53 -8.44 -11.37 15.91
CA SER A 53 -9.45 -11.93 16.79
C SER A 53 -9.85 -10.96 17.92
N PRO A 54 -11.09 -11.11 18.46
CA PRO A 54 -11.51 -10.40 19.68
C PRO A 54 -10.57 -10.64 20.89
N PHE A 55 -9.83 -11.75 20.90
CA PHE A 55 -8.85 -12.06 21.95
C PHE A 55 -7.60 -11.19 21.84
N ASP A 56 -7.15 -10.86 20.64
CA ASP A 56 -6.00 -9.98 20.43
C ASP A 56 -6.34 -8.52 20.75
N GLU A 57 -7.59 -8.08 20.52
CA GLU A 57 -8.10 -6.79 20.98
C GLU A 57 -8.11 -6.68 22.51
N TRP A 58 -8.52 -7.73 23.22
CA TRP A 58 -8.48 -7.77 24.69
C TRP A 58 -7.03 -7.67 25.21
N LYS A 59 -6.10 -8.40 24.59
CA LYS A 59 -4.67 -8.37 24.94
C LYS A 59 -4.06 -6.98 24.76
N GLY A 60 -4.43 -6.27 23.69
CA GLY A 60 -3.95 -4.91 23.42
C GLY A 60 -4.42 -3.90 24.48
N LYS A 61 -5.66 -4.02 24.96
CA LYS A 61 -6.22 -3.14 26.00
C LYS A 61 -5.54 -3.32 27.36
N GLN A 62 -5.04 -4.51 27.67
CA GLN A 62 -4.34 -4.79 28.93
C GLN A 62 -2.91 -4.23 28.96
N ASN A 63 -2.32 -3.91 27.81
CA ASN A 63 -0.93 -3.42 27.69
C ASN A 63 -0.83 -1.90 27.41
N ALA A 64 -1.95 -1.16 27.50
CA ALA A 64 -1.95 0.30 27.40
C ALA A 64 -1.85 0.90 28.82
N CYS A 65 -0.64 1.31 29.21
CA CYS A 65 -0.36 2.12 30.41
C CYS A 65 -0.32 3.61 30.05
#